data_AF-A0A644UWW1-F1
#
_entry.id   AF-A0A644UWW1-F1
#
_cell.length_a   1.000
_cell.length_b   1.000
_cell.length_c   1.000
_cell.angle_alpha   90.00
_cell.angle_beta   90.00
_cell.angle_gamma   90.00
#
_symmetry.space_group_name_H-M   'P 1'
#
loop_
_entity.id
_entity.type
_entity.pdbx_description
1 polymer ?
#
loop_
_entity_poly.entity_id
_entity_poly.type
_entity_poly.pdbx_seq_one_letter_code
_entity_poly.pdbx_strand_id
1 'polypeptide(L)'
;MKICPRCGSKNVDWIIPQNWSIWECKDCDYTGPIIEGDEKLSKEIRENYELKLKIEKSKSEKDTNKKKSKKNKEITDEDEIEEDLTDEEIEKRLDELEM
;
A
#
# COMPACT_ATOMS: atom_id res chain seq x y z
N MET A 1 -21.94 -5.01 -12.15
CA MET A 1 -22.17 -4.72 -10.71
C MET A 1 -21.20 -3.62 -10.28
N LYS A 2 -21.60 -2.76 -9.34
CA LYS A 2 -20.72 -1.72 -8.78
C LYS A 2 -19.78 -2.35 -7.74
N ILE A 3 -18.48 -2.16 -7.90
CA ILE A 3 -17.44 -2.81 -7.10
C ILE A 3 -16.47 -1.75 -6.59
N CYS A 4 -16.12 -1.85 -5.31
CA CYS A 4 -15.06 -1.05 -4.71
C CYS A 4 -13.69 -1.48 -5.26
N PRO A 5 -12.87 -0.56 -5.81
CA PRO A 5 -11.55 -0.89 -6.35
C PRO A 5 -10.54 -1.34 -5.27
N ARG A 6 -10.79 -1.01 -4.00
CA ARG A 6 -9.85 -1.27 -2.91
C ARG A 6 -10.02 -2.66 -2.29
N CYS A 7 -11.25 -3.04 -1.95
CA CYS A 7 -11.54 -4.30 -1.24
C CYS A 7 -12.41 -5.29 -2.04
N GLY A 8 -12.88 -4.91 -3.23
CA GLY A 8 -13.75 -5.75 -4.05
C GLY A 8 -15.19 -5.87 -3.53
N SER A 9 -15.57 -5.10 -2.49
CA SER A 9 -16.92 -5.12 -1.95
C SER A 9 -17.94 -4.51 -2.91
N LYS A 10 -19.17 -5.02 -2.84
CA LYS A 10 -20.34 -4.51 -3.57
C LYS A 10 -21.13 -3.50 -2.74
N ASN A 11 -20.78 -3.34 -1.46
CA ASN A 11 -21.46 -2.46 -0.52
C ASN A 11 -20.92 -1.03 -0.68
N VAL A 12 -21.36 -0.37 -1.76
CA VAL A 12 -21.00 1.00 -2.10
C VAL A 12 -22.26 1.87 -2.18
N ASP A 13 -22.23 3.00 -1.49
CA ASP A 13 -23.34 3.96 -1.43
C ASP A 13 -22.95 5.30 -2.06
N TRP A 14 -23.94 5.98 -2.63
CA TRP A 14 -23.74 7.33 -3.17
C TRP A 14 -24.05 8.36 -2.08
N ILE A 15 -23.03 9.12 -1.68
CA ILE A 15 -23.07 9.94 -0.46
C ILE A 15 -23.85 11.25 -0.66
N ILE A 16 -23.62 11.97 -1.77
CA ILE A 16 -24.13 13.34 -1.94
C ILE A 16 -24.54 13.60 -3.40
N PRO A 17 -25.80 13.98 -3.68
CA PRO A 17 -26.27 14.23 -5.05
C PRO A 17 -25.66 15.47 -5.73
N GLN A 18 -25.11 16.41 -4.95
CA GLN A 18 -24.37 17.58 -5.45
C GLN A 18 -22.98 17.22 -5.97
N ASN A 19 -22.35 16.19 -5.39
CA ASN A 19 -21.08 15.65 -5.83
C ASN A 19 -21.36 14.42 -6.67
N TRP A 20 -21.67 14.64 -7.95
CA TRP A 20 -21.84 13.56 -8.91
C TRP A 20 -20.65 12.60 -8.86
N SER A 21 -20.94 11.31 -8.99
CA SER A 21 -19.94 10.24 -9.16
C SER A 21 -19.02 9.94 -7.96
N ILE A 22 -19.30 10.44 -6.75
CA ILE A 22 -18.56 10.04 -5.54
C ILE A 22 -19.29 8.92 -4.81
N TRP A 23 -18.66 7.75 -4.71
CA TRP A 23 -19.19 6.59 -3.99
C TRP A 23 -18.38 6.34 -2.72
N GLU A 24 -19.04 5.87 -1.66
CA GLU A 24 -18.40 5.42 -0.42
C GLU A 24 -18.55 3.92 -0.28
N CYS A 25 -17.45 3.23 0.04
CA CYS A 25 -17.49 1.82 0.41
C CYS A 25 -17.56 1.67 1.92
N LYS A 26 -18.58 0.97 2.41
CA LYS A 26 -18.82 0.73 3.84
C LYS A 26 -17.90 -0.31 4.48
N ASP A 27 -17.15 -1.07 3.68
CA ASP A 27 -16.25 -2.13 4.18
C ASP A 27 -14.81 -1.66 4.40
N CYS A 28 -14.35 -0.64 3.66
CA CYS A 28 -12.96 -0.19 3.72
C CYS A 28 -12.81 1.34 3.72
N ASP A 29 -13.92 2.05 3.94
CA ASP A 29 -14.01 3.52 4.01
C ASP A 29 -13.47 4.25 2.77
N TYR A 30 -13.43 3.55 1.63
CA TYR A 30 -12.97 4.12 0.37
C TYR A 30 -14.01 5.08 -0.18
N THR A 31 -13.62 6.34 -0.38
CA THR A 31 -14.46 7.37 -1.01
C THR A 31 -13.88 7.76 -2.35
N GLY A 32 -14.64 7.55 -3.43
CA GLY A 32 -14.16 7.86 -4.78
C GLY A 32 -14.95 7.18 -5.90
N PRO A 33 -14.37 7.11 -7.12
CA PRO A 33 -14.96 6.41 -8.24
C PRO A 33 -14.96 4.88 -8.03
N ILE A 34 -15.99 4.23 -8.56
CA ILE A 34 -16.16 2.77 -8.50
C ILE A 34 -15.95 2.14 -9.87
N ILE A 35 -15.69 0.84 -9.87
CA ILE A 35 -15.55 0.04 -11.09
C ILE A 35 -16.86 -0.72 -11.31
N GLU A 36 -17.25 -0.84 -12.57
CA GLU A 36 -18.33 -1.74 -12.96
C GLU A 36 -17.74 -3.04 -13.53
N GLY A 37 -18.10 -4.19 -12.94
CA GLY A 37 -17.56 -5.47 -13.37
C GLY A 37 -18.37 -6.69 -12.92
N ASP A 38 -17.81 -7.86 -13.20
CA ASP A 38 -18.38 -9.17 -12.93
C ASP A 38 -18.05 -9.69 -11.51
N GLU A 39 -18.76 -10.75 -11.10
CA GLU A 39 -18.50 -11.40 -9.82
C GLU A 39 -17.09 -11.98 -9.72
N LYS A 40 -16.51 -12.45 -10.83
CA LYS A 40 -15.14 -12.96 -10.88
C LYS A 40 -14.13 -11.88 -10.50
N LEU A 41 -14.29 -10.67 -11.05
CA LEU A 41 -13.42 -9.53 -10.77
C LEU A 41 -13.52 -9.10 -9.30
N SER A 42 -14.73 -9.08 -8.74
CA SER A 42 -14.96 -8.77 -7.33
C SER A 42 -14.23 -9.74 -6.39
N LYS A 43 -14.22 -11.05 -6.71
CA LYS A 43 -13.52 -12.07 -5.91
C LYS A 43 -12.00 -11.89 -5.98
N GLU A 44 -11.46 -11.69 -7.17
CA GLU A 44 -10.02 -11.50 -7.39
C GLU A 44 -9.47 -10.28 -6.64
N ILE A 45 -10.18 -9.14 -6.71
CA ILE A 45 -9.80 -7.92 -5.96
C ILE A 45 -9.82 -8.18 -4.46
N ARG A 46 -10.84 -8.91 -3.97
CA ARG A 46 -10.97 -9.21 -2.54
C ARG A 46 -9.85 -10.13 -2.04
N GLU A 47 -9.52 -11.17 -2.79
CA GLU A 47 -8.41 -12.07 -2.47
C GLU A 47 -7.08 -11.30 -2.39
N ASN A 48 -6.82 -10.43 -3.37
CA ASN A 48 -5.62 -9.59 -3.38
C ASN A 48 -5.57 -8.64 -2.16
N TYR A 49 -6.70 -8.02 -1.82
CA TYR A 49 -6.81 -7.16 -0.64
C TYR A 49 -6.50 -7.92 0.67
N GLU A 50 -7.04 -9.11 0.84
CA GLU A 50 -6.78 -9.95 2.01
C GLU A 50 -5.32 -10.42 2.09
N LEU A 51 -4.68 -10.71 0.95
CA LEU A 51 -3.26 -11.04 0.89
C LEU A 51 -2.38 -9.85 1.29
N LYS A 52 -2.67 -8.65 0.78
CA LYS A 52 -1.96 -7.42 1.16
C LYS A 52 -2.04 -7.17 2.67
N LEU A 53 -3.23 -7.27 3.26
CA LEU A 53 -3.42 -7.11 4.70
C LEU A 53 -2.62 -8.14 5.53
N LYS A 54 -2.50 -9.39 5.07
CA LYS A 54 -1.68 -10.41 5.74
C LYS A 54 -0.19 -10.08 5.67
N ILE A 55 0.28 -9.60 4.52
CA ILE A 55 1.66 -9.19 4.31
C ILE A 55 2.00 -8.00 5.21
N GLU A 56 1.15 -6.97 5.24
CA GLU A 56 1.32 -5.78 6.10
C GLU A 56 1.35 -6.14 7.59
N LYS A 57 0.48 -7.04 8.05
CA LYS A 57 0.53 -7.57 9.42
C LYS A 57 1.86 -8.27 9.71
N SER A 58 2.34 -9.12 8.80
CA SER A 58 3.62 -9.81 8.97
C SER A 58 4.85 -8.89 8.90
N LYS A 59 4.74 -7.73 8.24
CA LYS A 59 5.78 -6.69 8.21
C LYS A 59 5.80 -5.90 9.53
N SER A 60 4.63 -5.45 10.00
CA SER A 60 4.52 -4.71 11.27
C SER A 60 4.98 -5.51 12.50
N GLU A 61 4.81 -6.83 12.52
CA GLU A 61 5.37 -7.70 13.56
C GLU A 61 6.91 -7.80 13.49
N LYS A 62 7.51 -7.80 12.29
CA LYS A 62 8.97 -7.79 12.11
C LYS A 62 9.61 -6.46 12.50
N ASP A 63 8.89 -5.35 12.36
CA ASP A 63 9.36 -4.03 12.79
C ASP A 63 9.35 -3.85 14.32
N THR A 64 8.48 -4.55 15.04
CA THR A 64 8.54 -4.56 16.53
C THR A 64 9.74 -5.33 17.06
N ASN A 65 10.23 -6.35 16.34
CA ASN A 65 11.44 -7.10 16.73
C ASN A 65 12.74 -6.42 16.25
N LYS A 66 12.67 -5.53 15.24
CA LYS A 66 13.79 -4.67 14.84
C LYS A 66 13.91 -3.41 15.70
N LYS A 67 12.86 -2.95 16.39
CA LYS A 67 12.93 -1.78 17.30
C LYS A 67 13.56 -2.01 18.69
N LYS A 68 14.13 -3.19 18.97
CA LYS A 68 15.23 -3.30 19.97
C LYS A 68 16.63 -3.10 19.38
N SER A 69 16.75 -2.93 18.06
CA SER A 69 18.01 -2.61 17.40
C SER A 69 17.75 -1.78 16.12
N LYS A 70 17.80 -0.44 16.26
CA LYS A 70 17.78 0.59 15.18
C LYS A 70 16.42 1.22 14.84
N LYS A 71 16.16 2.31 15.58
CA LYS A 71 15.64 3.62 15.18
C LYS A 71 15.52 3.88 13.65
N ASN A 72 14.29 4.25 13.22
CA ASN A 72 13.91 4.97 11.98
C ASN A 72 14.15 4.19 10.67
N LYS A 73 13.38 4.26 9.58
CA LYS A 73 12.60 5.32 8.94
C LYS A 73 11.66 4.66 7.89
N GLU A 74 10.45 5.19 7.71
CA GLU A 74 9.51 4.86 6.61
C GLU A 74 10.11 5.20 5.24
N ILE A 75 9.64 4.53 4.17
CA ILE A 75 8.89 5.12 3.04
C ILE A 75 8.58 4.03 1.99
N THR A 76 7.39 4.16 1.40
CA THR A 76 6.76 3.34 0.34
C THR A 76 7.31 3.61 -1.06
N ASP A 77 7.36 2.55 -1.87
CA ASP A 77 7.11 2.38 -3.32
C ASP A 77 6.88 3.68 -4.15
N GLU A 78 7.49 3.94 -5.31
CA GLU A 78 7.65 3.07 -6.49
C GLU A 78 8.87 3.46 -7.35
N ASP A 79 9.45 2.40 -7.94
CA ASP A 79 10.48 2.31 -8.98
C ASP A 79 11.97 2.45 -8.61
N GLU A 80 12.70 1.45 -9.12
CA GLU A 80 14.14 1.17 -9.00
C GLU A 80 14.57 0.59 -7.65
N ILE A 81 15.17 -0.60 -7.73
CA ILE A 81 16.07 -1.07 -6.67
C ILE A 81 17.27 -0.12 -6.76
N GLU A 82 17.16 1.07 -6.15
CA GLU A 82 18.32 1.84 -5.72
C GLU A 82 19.04 0.88 -4.77
N GLU A 83 20.12 0.27 -5.25
CA GLU A 83 21.10 -0.35 -4.38
C GLU A 83 21.65 0.78 -3.51
N ASP A 84 20.96 1.05 -2.39
CA ASP A 84 21.47 1.88 -1.30
C ASP A 84 22.84 1.28 -0.95
N LEU A 85 23.88 1.92 -1.46
CA LEU A 85 25.25 1.55 -1.18
C LEU A 85 25.39 1.58 0.33
N THR A 86 25.79 0.43 0.90
CA THR A 86 25.99 0.29 2.33
C THR A 86 26.93 1.39 2.83
N ASP A 87 26.74 1.88 4.06
CA ASP A 87 27.54 2.96 4.66
C ASP A 87 29.07 2.79 4.46
N GLU A 88 29.53 1.54 4.38
CA GLU A 88 30.93 1.14 4.12
C GLU A 88 31.45 1.53 2.71
N GLU A 89 30.60 1.53 1.69
CA GLU A 89 30.95 1.92 0.31
C GLU A 89 31.00 3.44 0.16
N ILE A 90 30.25 4.18 0.99
CA ILE A 90 30.25 5.65 1.01
C ILE A 90 31.53 6.16 1.67
N GLU A 91 31.96 5.56 2.78
CA GLU A 91 33.22 5.91 3.46
C GLU A 91 34.43 5.68 2.55
N LYS A 92 34.44 4.56 1.81
CA LYS A 92 35.49 4.26 0.84
C LYS A 92 35.62 5.30 -0.28
N ARG A 93 34.50 5.90 -0.69
CA ARG A 93 34.44 6.97 -1.70
C ARG A 93 34.85 8.34 -1.15
N LEU A 94 34.64 8.59 0.14
CA LEU A 94 35.10 9.80 0.83
C LEU A 94 36.62 9.78 1.03
N ASP A 95 37.20 8.62 1.35
CA ASP A 95 38.66 8.42 1.40
C ASP A 95 39.32 8.61 0.02
N GLU A 96 38.62 8.31 -1.08
CA GLU A 96 39.11 8.56 -2.45
C GLU A 96 39.10 10.05 -2.85
N LEU A 97 38.35 10.91 -2.14
CA LEU A 97 38.21 12.33 -2.45
C LEU A 97 39.07 13.28 -1.60
N GLU A 98 39.73 12.77 -0.55
CA GLU A 98 40.72 13.52 0.24
C GLU A 98 42.17 13.31 -0.24
N MET A 99 42.37 12.91 -1.50
CA MET A 99 43.70 12.83 -2.14
C MET A 99 44.01 14.05 -3.02
#